data_AF-A0A3M1HQU4-F1
#
_entry.id   AF-A0A3M1HQU4-F1
#
_cell.length_a   1.000
_cell.length_b   1.000
_cell.length_c   1.000
_cell.angle_alpha   90.00
_cell.angle_beta   90.00
_cell.angle_gamma   90.00
#
_symmetry.space_group_name_H-M   'P 1'
#
loop_
_entity.id
_entity.type
_entity.pdbx_description
1 polymer ?
#
loop_
_entity_poly.entity_id
_entity_poly.type
_entity_poly.pdbx_seq_one_letter_code
_entity_poly.pdbx_strand_id
1 'polypeptide(L)' 'MAHNRAERVREIRRRRRRREKIQKLRAKLAQARNQAERERIIEKIRRISPFAPIELPSSQQPQ' A
#
# COMPACT_ATOMS: atom_id res chain seq x y z
N MET A 1 -31.45 16.92 8.09
CA MET A 1 -30.87 15.56 7.90
C MET A 1 -29.57 15.63 7.10
N ALA A 2 -28.43 15.92 7.74
CA ALA A 2 -27.12 16.12 7.08
C ALA A 2 -26.28 14.82 7.01
N HIS A 3 -26.91 13.68 6.74
CA HIS A 3 -26.24 12.36 6.75
C HIS A 3 -25.13 12.27 5.70
N ASN A 4 -25.26 13.00 4.58
CA ASN A 4 -24.37 12.87 3.44
C ASN A 4 -22.98 13.51 3.67
N ARG A 5 -22.90 14.61 4.45
CA ARG A 5 -21.62 15.30 4.71
C ARG A 5 -20.71 14.50 5.64
N ALA A 6 -21.29 13.91 6.69
CA ALA A 6 -20.53 13.12 7.67
C ALA A 6 -20.03 11.79 7.08
N GLU A 7 -20.83 11.12 6.25
CA GLU A 7 -20.40 9.92 5.52
C GLU A 7 -19.30 10.24 4.49
N ARG A 8 -19.46 11.32 3.71
CA ARG A 8 -18.43 11.79 2.77
C ARG A 8 -17.11 12.11 3.47
N VAL A 9 -17.12 12.77 4.62
CA VAL A 9 -15.91 13.05 5.40
C VAL A 9 -15.26 11.76 5.91
N ARG A 10 -16.05 10.79 6.39
CA ARG A 10 -15.54 9.48 6.82
C ARG A 10 -14.90 8.72 5.66
N GLU A 11 -15.53 8.74 4.49
CA GLU A 11 -14.97 8.13 3.30
C GLU A 11 -13.65 8.78 2.87
N ILE A 12 -13.60 10.12 2.82
CA ILE A 12 -12.37 10.86 2.50
C ILE A 12 -11.25 10.50 3.49
N ARG A 13 -11.55 10.45 4.79
CA ARG A 13 -10.59 10.03 5.83
C ARG A 13 -10.11 8.59 5.60
N ARG A 14 -11.00 7.65 5.26
CA ARG A 14 -10.64 6.26 4.93
C ARG A 14 -9.72 6.19 3.71
N ARG A 15 -10.01 6.97 2.66
CA ARG A 15 -9.19 7.05 1.44
C ARG A 15 -7.80 7.63 1.75
N ARG A 16 -7.72 8.71 2.53
CA ARG A 16 -6.44 9.33 2.97
C ARG A 16 -5.59 8.35 3.78
N ARG A 17 -6.18 7.72 4.80
CA ARG A 17 -5.48 6.70 5.62
C ARG A 17 -4.96 5.53 4.79
N ARG A 18 -5.72 5.06 3.79
CA ARG A 18 -5.26 4.02 2.86
C ARG A 18 -4.04 4.49 2.05
N ARG A 19 -4.09 5.71 1.49
CA ARG A 19 -2.97 6.30 0.72
C ARG A 19 -1.71 6.45 1.59
N GLU A 20 -1.86 7.01 2.79
CA GLU A 20 -0.75 7.17 3.74
C GLU A 20 -0.14 5.81 4.12
N LYS A 21 -0.97 4.79 4.35
CA LYS A 21 -0.49 3.43 4.66
C LYS A 21 0.28 2.83 3.50
N ILE A 22 -0.21 2.97 2.27
CA ILE A 22 0.49 2.50 1.07
C ILE A 22 1.82 3.25 0.89
N GLN A 23 1.84 4.57 1.09
CA GLN A 23 3.06 5.36 1.00
C GLN A 23 4.12 4.92 2.02
N LYS A 24 3.71 4.67 3.27
CA LYS A 24 4.60 4.11 4.30
C LYS A 24 5.14 2.74 3.91
N LEU A 25 4.31 1.87 3.34
CA LEU A 25 4.75 0.55 2.89
C LEU A 25 5.71 0.65 1.69
N ARG A 26 5.49 1.59 0.77
CA ARG A 26 6.43 1.88 -0.34
C ARG A 26 7.77 2.38 0.17
N ALA A 27 7.79 3.29 1.15
CA ALA A 27 9.03 3.76 1.77
C ALA A 27 9.78 2.60 2.46
N LYS A 28 9.05 1.71 3.17
CA LYS A 28 9.65 0.50 3.74
C LYS A 28 10.18 -0.45 2.68
N LEU A 29 9.47 -0.62 1.56
CA LEU A 29 9.91 -1.45 0.46
C LEU A 29 11.24 -0.95 -0.14
N ALA A 30 11.39 0.37 -0.28
CA ALA A 30 12.61 0.99 -0.77
C ALA A 30 13.81 0.80 0.18
N GLN A 31 13.57 0.73 1.49
CA GLN A 31 14.60 0.53 2.51
C GLN A 31 14.89 -0.95 2.78
N ALA A 32 13.99 -1.86 2.42
CA ALA A 32 14.12 -3.28 2.70
C ALA A 32 15.34 -3.86 1.98
N ARG A 33 16.21 -4.51 2.75
CA ARG A 33 17.45 -5.13 2.25
C ARG A 33 17.27 -6.59 1.89
N ASN A 34 16.30 -7.26 2.52
CA ASN A 34 16.07 -8.69 2.39
C ASN A 34 14.89 -8.98 1.46
N GLN A 35 15.04 -10.00 0.61
CA GLN A 35 14.00 -10.41 -0.34
C GLN A 35 12.70 -10.83 0.38
N ALA A 36 12.80 -11.60 1.47
CA ALA A 36 11.65 -12.00 2.26
C ALA A 36 10.89 -10.82 2.90
N GLU A 37 11.60 -9.74 3.27
CA GLU A 37 10.97 -8.53 3.80
C GLU A 37 10.22 -7.76 2.70
N ARG A 38 10.84 -7.66 1.51
CA ARG A 38 10.21 -7.05 0.34
C ARG A 38 8.91 -7.75 -0.03
N GLU A 39 8.92 -9.08 -0.11
CA GLU A 39 7.74 -9.89 -0.44
C GLU A 39 6.59 -9.68 0.55
N ARG A 40 6.88 -9.69 1.87
CA ARG A 40 5.88 -9.41 2.91
C ARG A 40 5.29 -8.01 2.79
N ILE A 41 6.10 -7.02 2.45
CA ILE A 41 5.63 -5.63 2.25
C ILE A 41 4.75 -5.55 0.99
N ILE A 42 5.16 -6.17 -0.12
CA ILE A 42 4.40 -6.22 -1.37
C ILE A 42 3.05 -6.89 -1.15
N GLU A 43 3.02 -8.05 -0.48
CA GLU A 43 1.79 -8.75 -0.14
C GLU A 43 0.85 -7.85 0.69
N LYS A 44 1.41 -7.13 1.67
CA LYS A 44 0.64 -6.20 2.50
C LYS A 44 0.06 -5.03 1.70
N ILE A 45 0.79 -4.53 0.70
CA ILE A 45 0.26 -3.50 -0.21
C ILE A 45 -0.87 -4.08 -1.06
N ARG A 46 -0.70 -5.28 -1.65
CA ARG A 46 -1.73 -5.96 -2.47
C ARG A 46 -3.01 -6.24 -1.70
N ARG A 47 -2.92 -6.64 -0.42
CA ARG A 47 -4.09 -6.82 0.46
C ARG A 47 -4.88 -5.52 0.69
N ILE A 48 -4.21 -4.36 0.68
CA ILE A 48 -4.85 -3.05 0.91
C ILE A 48 -5.41 -2.47 -0.40
N SER A 49 -4.70 -2.66 -1.49
CA SER A 49 -5.06 -2.17 -2.82
C SER A 49 -4.61 -3.20 -3.85
N PRO A 50 -5.52 -4.07 -4.32
CA PRO A 50 -5.20 -5.13 -5.27
C PRO A 50 -4.56 -4.62 -6.56
N PHE A 51 -5.00 -3.44 -7.02
CA PHE A 51 -4.53 -2.79 -8.25
C PHE A 51 -3.47 -1.71 -8.00
N ALA A 52 -2.82 -1.71 -6.83
CA ALA A 52 -1.73 -0.75 -6.62
C ALA A 52 -0.60 -1.07 -7.61
N PRO A 53 -0.10 -0.08 -8.38
CA PRO A 53 1.13 -0.25 -9.12
C PRO A 53 2.24 -0.41 -8.08
N ILE A 54 2.70 -1.65 -7.95
CA ILE A 54 3.89 -2.02 -7.21
C ILE A 54 4.83 -2.46 -8.31
N GLU A 55 5.89 -1.68 -8.52
CA GLU A 55 7.02 -2.17 -9.29
C GLU A 55 7.56 -3.37 -8.52
N LEU A 56 7.16 -4.57 -8.96
CA LEU A 56 7.85 -5.78 -8.56
C LEU A 56 9.25 -5.60 -9.15
N PRO A 57 10.33 -5.63 -8.35
CA PRO A 57 11.62 -5.90 -8.95
C PRO A 57 11.47 -7.25 -9.62
N SER A 58 11.42 -7.21 -10.96
CA SER A 58 11.51 -8.36 -11.83
C SER A 58 12.60 -9.24 -11.26
N SER A 59 12.19 -10.44 -10.85
CA SER A 59 13.00 -11.59 -10.53
C SER A 59 14.49 -11.31 -10.73
N GLN A 60 15.22 -10.98 -9.67
CA GLN A 60 16.65 -11.30 -9.69
C GLN A 60 16.68 -12.82 -9.74
N GLN A 61 16.71 -13.36 -10.96
CA GLN A 61 16.97 -14.76 -11.21
C GLN A 61 18.35 -15.03 -10.61
N PRO A 62 18.49 -15.93 -9.64
CA PRO A 62 19.80 -16.51 -9.39
C PRO A 62 20.20 -17.21 -10.69
N GLN A 63 21.42 -16.93 -11.15
CA GLN A 63 22.00 -17.56 -12.33
C GLN A 63 22.02 -19.09 -12.23
#